data_AF-A0A9P7A4Z1-F1
#
_entry.id   AF-A0A9P7A4Z1-F1
#
_cell.length_a   1.000
_cell.length_b   1.000
_cell.length_c   1.000
_cell.angle_alpha   90.00
_cell.angle_beta   90.00
_cell.angle_gamma   90.00
#
_symmetry.space_group_name_H-M   'P 1'
#
loop_
_entity.id
_entity.type
_entity.pdbx_description
1 polymer ?
#
loop_
_entity_poly.entity_id
_entity_poly.type
_entity_poly.pdbx_seq_one_letter_code
_entity_poly.pdbx_strand_id
1 'polypeptide(L)'
;MGSVVTTSTPDATSTATNTYSTPAYGSGSSGGGDGGSGYQSCMQMCAASYGAPTMASSTWSAPPATTTATAGSGCTHTVIVAPTQGVLRYVPFAINASVGDTIAFVWNANKHTVTKSSELAICNKTSDMPFASGVQNKSFVFTQKVNDTNATFYYCGVPGHCQKGMFGILNPPNALMGSNASVSSMMPVMASNSSNMTAMVQYTQMVTANNTMAGNWGGNIDMSGMPPSSYQYMLENVMYTRTFLAANPEVLSADGVVDLSSAGATPLIVPNDITAVATNSSTSSGYPTSGSPTAGATSSGVSSSSIPSPASTGGARSLGSSSILVSVVVASLAFVL
;
A
#
# COMPACT_ATOMS: atom_id res chain seq x y z
N MET A 1 -24.95 4.17 -90.47
CA MET A 1 -25.51 5.05 -89.42
C MET A 1 -24.68 4.80 -88.18
N GLY A 2 -23.70 5.68 -87.92
CA GLY A 2 -22.74 5.54 -86.82
C GLY A 2 -23.24 6.27 -85.57
N SER A 3 -23.25 5.58 -84.43
CA SER A 3 -23.52 6.20 -83.13
C SER A 3 -22.20 6.54 -82.44
N VAL A 4 -22.07 7.83 -82.13
CA VAL A 4 -20.93 8.47 -81.47
C VAL A 4 -20.96 8.17 -79.97
N VAL A 5 -19.80 7.79 -79.44
CA VAL A 5 -19.50 7.68 -78.00
C VAL A 5 -19.14 9.06 -77.46
N THR A 6 -19.84 9.52 -76.44
CA THR A 6 -19.46 10.71 -75.65
C THR A 6 -19.15 10.30 -74.21
N THR A 7 -17.89 10.47 -73.85
CA THR A 7 -17.34 10.37 -72.50
C THR A 7 -17.64 11.64 -71.70
N SER A 8 -18.26 11.53 -70.54
CA SER A 8 -18.44 12.63 -69.57
C SER A 8 -17.56 12.39 -68.34
N THR A 9 -16.62 13.30 -68.12
CA THR A 9 -15.81 13.45 -66.91
C THR A 9 -16.65 14.02 -65.74
N PRO A 10 -16.45 13.57 -64.50
CA PRO A 10 -17.12 14.14 -63.33
C PRO A 10 -16.56 15.53 -63.00
N ASP A 11 -17.46 16.49 -62.86
CA ASP A 11 -17.20 17.87 -62.43
C ASP A 11 -16.87 17.88 -60.93
N ALA A 12 -15.70 18.41 -60.57
CA ALA A 12 -15.22 18.51 -59.21
C ALA A 12 -15.65 19.87 -58.63
N THR A 13 -16.78 19.90 -57.93
CA THR A 13 -17.20 21.09 -57.17
C THR A 13 -16.41 21.18 -55.86
N SER A 14 -15.43 22.08 -55.83
CA SER A 14 -14.70 22.48 -54.63
C SER A 14 -15.64 23.22 -53.66
N THR A 15 -15.92 22.62 -52.51
CA THR A 15 -16.55 23.32 -51.38
C THR A 15 -15.46 23.79 -50.43
N ALA A 16 -15.37 25.11 -50.27
CA ALA A 16 -14.46 25.76 -49.34
C ALA A 16 -14.85 25.44 -47.90
N THR A 17 -13.96 24.78 -47.17
CA THR A 17 -14.03 24.59 -45.71
C THR A 17 -13.86 25.94 -45.01
N ASN A 18 -14.92 26.40 -44.34
CA ASN A 18 -14.80 27.44 -43.32
C ASN A 18 -14.16 26.84 -42.08
N THR A 19 -12.89 27.15 -41.88
CA THR A 19 -12.14 26.83 -40.67
C THR A 19 -12.66 27.71 -39.53
N TYR A 20 -13.44 27.14 -38.61
CA TYR A 20 -13.65 27.76 -37.30
C TYR A 20 -12.63 27.18 -36.33
N SER A 21 -11.66 28.01 -35.95
CA SER A 21 -10.72 27.73 -34.87
C SER A 21 -11.47 27.78 -33.53
N THR A 22 -11.74 26.63 -32.92
CA THR A 22 -12.05 26.58 -31.49
C THR A 22 -10.76 26.87 -30.71
N PRO A 23 -10.76 27.78 -29.72
CA PRO A 23 -9.56 28.06 -28.94
C PRO A 23 -9.01 26.78 -28.32
N ALA A 24 -7.75 26.47 -28.64
CA ALA A 24 -6.96 25.53 -27.89
C ALA A 24 -6.77 26.11 -26.49
N TYR A 25 -7.48 25.58 -25.49
CA TYR A 25 -7.08 25.79 -24.12
C TYR A 25 -5.81 24.95 -23.91
N GLY A 26 -4.67 25.62 -24.02
CA GLY A 26 -3.38 25.03 -23.73
C GLY A 26 -3.35 24.55 -22.29
N SER A 27 -3.09 23.27 -22.07
CA SER A 27 -2.61 22.73 -20.80
C SER A 27 -1.16 23.21 -20.59
N GLY A 28 -1.02 24.52 -20.39
CA GLY A 28 0.20 25.15 -19.94
C GLY A 28 0.36 24.87 -18.45
N SER A 29 1.31 24.02 -18.11
CA SER A 29 1.83 23.90 -16.76
C SER A 29 2.61 25.16 -16.42
N SER A 30 2.19 25.90 -15.39
CA SER A 30 3.05 26.83 -14.66
C SER A 30 2.85 26.58 -13.17
N GLY A 31 3.92 26.16 -12.51
CA GLY A 31 3.91 25.69 -11.13
C GLY A 31 3.73 26.77 -10.07
N GLY A 32 3.56 26.28 -8.84
CA GLY A 32 3.81 27.02 -7.60
C GLY A 32 2.57 27.54 -6.90
N GLY A 33 2.25 26.92 -5.75
CA GLY A 33 1.64 27.62 -4.60
C GLY A 33 0.12 27.51 -4.45
N ASP A 34 -0.28 26.87 -3.35
CA ASP A 34 -1.53 27.07 -2.60
C ASP A 34 -2.88 26.65 -3.22
N GLY A 35 -3.21 25.38 -2.99
CA GLY A 35 -4.42 24.95 -2.26
C GLY A 35 -5.74 25.70 -2.52
N GLY A 36 -6.56 25.14 -3.42
CA GLY A 36 -7.99 24.89 -3.20
C GLY A 36 -8.98 26.06 -3.10
N SER A 37 -8.57 27.33 -3.00
CA SER A 37 -9.49 28.45 -2.82
C SER A 37 -9.90 29.17 -4.12
N GLY A 38 -9.04 29.20 -5.13
CA GLY A 38 -9.26 29.96 -6.38
C GLY A 38 -10.33 29.39 -7.31
N TYR A 39 -10.44 28.05 -7.40
CA TYR A 39 -11.43 27.41 -8.29
C TYR A 39 -12.87 27.56 -7.77
N GLN A 40 -13.07 27.39 -6.46
CA GLN A 40 -14.37 27.58 -5.83
C GLN A 40 -14.82 29.05 -5.86
N SER A 41 -13.92 29.99 -5.62
CA SER A 41 -14.23 31.43 -5.72
C SER A 41 -14.51 31.88 -7.16
N CYS A 42 -13.88 31.26 -8.16
CA CYS A 42 -14.19 31.49 -9.57
C CYS A 42 -15.62 31.00 -9.94
N MET A 43 -16.00 29.80 -9.50
CA MET A 43 -17.34 29.25 -9.73
C MET A 43 -18.43 30.07 -9.04
N GLN A 44 -18.16 30.55 -7.81
CA GLN A 44 -19.14 31.30 -7.03
C GLN A 44 -19.36 32.73 -7.57
N MET A 45 -18.31 33.36 -8.12
CA MET A 45 -18.42 34.66 -8.80
C MET A 45 -19.14 34.56 -10.14
N CYS A 46 -19.03 33.42 -10.84
CA CYS A 46 -19.76 33.17 -12.09
C CYS A 46 -21.27 33.02 -11.85
N ALA A 47 -21.68 32.28 -10.81
CA ALA A 47 -23.09 32.10 -10.46
C ALA A 47 -23.79 33.39 -10.01
N ALA A 48 -23.05 34.29 -9.33
CA ALA A 48 -23.59 35.57 -8.86
C ALA A 48 -23.80 36.59 -9.99
N SER A 49 -23.06 36.48 -11.10
CA SER A 49 -23.13 37.45 -12.21
C SER A 49 -24.11 37.07 -13.32
N TYR A 50 -24.49 35.79 -13.45
CA TYR A 50 -25.30 35.31 -14.57
C TYR A 50 -26.56 34.52 -14.17
N GLY A 51 -26.79 34.28 -12.87
CA GLY A 51 -27.91 33.48 -12.38
C GLY A 51 -27.74 31.98 -12.66
N ALA A 52 -28.34 31.12 -11.82
CA ALA A 52 -28.30 29.68 -12.01
C ALA A 52 -29.16 29.27 -13.21
N PRO A 53 -28.66 28.48 -14.18
CA PRO A 53 -29.49 28.01 -15.28
C PRO A 53 -30.54 27.02 -14.75
N THR A 54 -31.80 27.26 -15.12
CA THR A 54 -32.90 26.32 -14.91
C THR A 54 -32.68 25.10 -15.81
N MET A 55 -32.28 23.98 -15.22
CA MET A 55 -32.08 22.72 -15.93
C MET A 55 -33.44 22.13 -16.33
N ALA A 56 -33.80 22.27 -17.60
CA ALA A 56 -34.88 21.49 -18.19
C ALA A 56 -34.42 20.02 -18.29
N SER A 57 -35.22 19.10 -17.72
CA SER A 57 -34.98 17.67 -17.78
C SER A 57 -35.26 17.14 -19.20
N SER A 58 -34.21 17.04 -20.02
CA SER A 58 -34.22 16.21 -21.22
C SER A 58 -33.43 14.93 -20.95
N THR A 59 -34.12 13.79 -21.05
CA THR A 59 -33.51 12.46 -20.95
C THR A 59 -32.67 12.19 -22.20
N TRP A 60 -31.41 12.64 -22.17
CA TRP A 60 -30.40 12.27 -23.14
C TRP A 60 -29.85 10.88 -22.79
N SER A 61 -30.36 9.84 -23.45
CA SER A 61 -29.70 8.54 -23.44
C SER A 61 -28.43 8.63 -24.28
N ALA A 62 -27.27 8.60 -23.63
CA ALA A 62 -25.99 8.48 -24.31
C ALA A 62 -25.95 7.14 -25.08
N PRO A 63 -25.45 7.12 -26.33
CA PRO A 63 -25.17 5.86 -27.01
C PRO A 63 -24.15 5.05 -26.18
N PRO A 64 -24.23 3.70 -26.20
CA PRO A 64 -23.25 2.88 -25.49
C PRO A 64 -21.85 3.25 -25.98
N ALA A 65 -20.98 3.62 -25.05
CA ALA A 65 -19.58 3.85 -25.33
C ALA A 65 -18.99 2.52 -25.84
N THR A 66 -18.85 2.40 -27.15
CA THR A 66 -17.93 1.42 -27.72
C THR A 66 -16.54 1.95 -27.42
N THR A 67 -15.97 1.46 -26.31
CA THR A 67 -14.54 1.60 -26.05
C THR A 67 -13.82 0.73 -27.07
N THR A 68 -13.64 1.24 -28.29
CA THR A 68 -12.47 0.83 -29.07
C THR A 68 -11.27 1.16 -28.20
N ALA A 69 -10.71 0.14 -27.56
CA ALA A 69 -9.46 0.23 -26.85
C ALA A 69 -8.41 0.65 -27.89
N THR A 70 -8.16 1.95 -27.97
CA THR A 70 -6.92 2.45 -28.55
C THR A 70 -5.83 1.77 -27.76
N ALA A 71 -5.14 0.81 -28.40
CA ALA A 71 -3.96 0.18 -27.84
C ALA A 71 -2.86 1.25 -27.78
N GLY A 72 -2.95 2.14 -26.78
CA GLY A 72 -1.78 2.81 -26.28
C GLY A 72 -0.84 1.71 -25.78
N SER A 73 0.45 1.86 -26.06
CA SER A 73 1.47 1.04 -25.40
C SER A 73 1.41 1.36 -23.91
N GLY A 74 0.67 0.55 -23.14
CA GLY A 74 0.61 0.69 -21.69
C GLY A 74 1.99 0.52 -21.07
N CYS A 75 2.18 1.05 -19.87
CA CYS A 75 3.47 0.93 -19.19
C CYS A 75 3.64 -0.48 -18.61
N THR A 76 4.89 -0.85 -18.29
CA THR A 76 5.18 -2.12 -17.62
C THR A 76 5.45 -1.88 -16.16
N HIS A 77 4.63 -2.48 -15.29
CA HIS A 77 4.85 -2.53 -13.85
C HIS A 77 5.57 -3.82 -13.49
N THR A 78 6.64 -3.75 -12.70
CA THR A 78 7.36 -4.94 -12.27
C THR A 78 6.92 -5.38 -10.88
N VAL A 79 6.73 -6.69 -10.70
CA VAL A 79 6.53 -7.35 -9.40
C VAL A 79 7.66 -8.34 -9.21
N ILE A 80 8.46 -8.17 -8.16
CA ILE A 80 9.44 -9.16 -7.76
C ILE A 80 8.72 -10.31 -7.06
N VAL A 81 8.87 -11.52 -7.58
CA VAL A 81 8.37 -12.77 -6.98
C VAL A 81 9.46 -13.34 -6.09
N ALA A 82 9.22 -13.30 -4.77
CA ALA A 82 10.14 -13.72 -3.72
C ALA A 82 11.51 -13.03 -3.86
N PRO A 83 11.71 -11.84 -3.23
CA PRO A 83 12.88 -11.00 -3.48
C PRO A 83 14.21 -11.67 -3.10
N THR A 84 14.19 -12.63 -2.17
CA THR A 84 15.28 -13.56 -1.90
C THR A 84 14.72 -14.89 -1.38
N GLN A 85 15.54 -15.94 -1.40
CA GLN A 85 15.11 -17.25 -0.90
C GLN A 85 14.73 -17.16 0.58
N GLY A 86 13.51 -17.61 0.90
CA GLY A 86 12.98 -17.57 2.28
C GLY A 86 12.07 -16.37 2.57
N VAL A 87 12.06 -15.34 1.71
CA VAL A 87 11.10 -14.23 1.81
C VAL A 87 9.87 -14.54 0.96
N LEU A 88 8.72 -14.71 1.61
CA LEU A 88 7.48 -15.18 1.00
C LEU A 88 6.57 -14.01 0.61
N ARG A 89 7.09 -13.09 -0.21
CA ARG A 89 6.43 -11.82 -0.56
C ARG A 89 6.48 -11.55 -2.05
N TYR A 90 5.50 -10.78 -2.53
CA TYR A 90 5.57 -10.06 -3.80
C TYR A 90 5.97 -8.61 -3.52
N VAL A 91 6.81 -8.01 -4.36
CA VAL A 91 7.29 -6.64 -4.14
C VAL A 91 7.18 -5.78 -5.41
N PRO A 92 6.40 -4.69 -5.40
CA PRO A 92 5.38 -4.42 -4.40
C PRO A 92 4.28 -5.50 -4.45
N PHE A 93 3.61 -5.76 -3.33
CA PHE A 93 2.48 -6.69 -3.34
C PHE A 93 1.21 -6.04 -3.91
N ALA A 94 1.13 -4.71 -3.93
CA ALA A 94 -0.01 -3.95 -4.42
C ALA A 94 0.43 -2.97 -5.53
N ILE A 95 -0.32 -2.94 -6.64
CA ILE A 95 -0.04 -2.09 -7.81
C ILE A 95 -1.34 -1.45 -8.29
N ASN A 96 -1.30 -0.17 -8.65
CA ASN A 96 -2.34 0.48 -9.45
C ASN A 96 -1.92 0.50 -10.91
N ALA A 97 -2.73 -0.10 -11.80
CA ALA A 97 -2.44 -0.24 -13.22
C ALA A 97 -3.68 0.05 -14.07
N SER A 98 -3.47 0.67 -15.22
CA SER A 98 -4.51 1.03 -16.19
C SER A 98 -4.72 -0.07 -17.22
N VAL A 99 -5.89 -0.08 -17.87
CA VAL A 99 -6.15 -0.98 -19.00
C VAL A 99 -5.11 -0.75 -20.09
N GLY A 100 -4.48 -1.83 -20.55
CA GLY A 100 -3.40 -1.80 -21.53
C GLY A 100 -2.00 -1.95 -20.93
N ASP A 101 -1.82 -1.68 -19.63
CA ASP A 101 -0.56 -1.90 -18.92
C ASP A 101 -0.19 -3.39 -18.89
N THR A 102 1.09 -3.66 -18.65
CA THR A 102 1.62 -5.02 -18.46
C THR A 102 2.19 -5.17 -17.05
N ILE A 103 1.82 -6.23 -16.34
CA ILE A 103 2.46 -6.64 -15.09
C ILE A 103 3.53 -7.68 -15.42
N ALA A 104 4.80 -7.36 -15.17
CA ALA A 104 5.93 -8.26 -15.32
C ALA A 104 6.33 -8.83 -13.95
N PHE A 105 6.00 -10.09 -13.71
CA PHE A 105 6.43 -10.84 -12.53
C PHE A 105 7.83 -11.42 -12.78
N VAL A 106 8.80 -11.06 -11.95
CA VAL A 106 10.22 -11.43 -12.09
C VAL A 106 10.67 -12.23 -10.88
N TRP A 107 11.13 -13.46 -11.08
CA TRP A 107 11.51 -14.36 -9.98
C TRP A 107 12.93 -14.07 -9.49
N ASN A 108 13.06 -13.77 -8.19
CA ASN A 108 14.36 -13.63 -7.54
C ASN A 108 14.74 -14.84 -6.67
N ALA A 109 13.81 -15.77 -6.46
CA ALA A 109 14.03 -17.03 -5.73
C ALA A 109 13.37 -18.24 -6.43
N ASN A 110 13.71 -19.43 -5.93
CA ASN A 110 13.24 -20.70 -6.51
C ASN A 110 11.93 -21.17 -5.89
N LYS A 111 11.14 -21.93 -6.66
CA LYS A 111 9.89 -22.58 -6.23
C LYS A 111 8.81 -21.60 -5.78
N HIS A 112 8.38 -20.74 -6.71
CA HIS A 112 7.22 -19.86 -6.50
C HIS A 112 6.31 -19.87 -7.74
N THR A 113 5.06 -19.46 -7.56
CA THR A 113 4.06 -19.33 -8.63
C THR A 113 3.48 -17.93 -8.57
N VAL A 114 2.81 -17.49 -9.63
CA VAL A 114 1.84 -16.41 -9.65
C VAL A 114 0.55 -16.99 -10.21
N THR A 115 -0.50 -17.08 -9.39
CA THR A 115 -1.78 -17.69 -9.75
C THR A 115 -2.91 -16.75 -9.37
N LYS A 116 -3.84 -16.44 -10.30
CA LYS A 116 -4.99 -15.58 -10.02
C LYS A 116 -5.91 -16.21 -8.97
N SER A 117 -6.38 -15.42 -8.03
CA SER A 117 -7.36 -15.77 -7.00
C SER A 117 -8.46 -14.71 -6.93
N SER A 118 -9.16 -14.63 -5.79
CA SER A 118 -10.20 -13.63 -5.52
C SER A 118 -10.05 -13.07 -4.12
N GLU A 119 -10.69 -11.93 -3.87
CA GLU A 119 -10.69 -11.26 -2.57
C GLU A 119 -11.18 -12.17 -1.43
N LEU A 120 -12.25 -12.94 -1.68
CA LEU A 120 -12.85 -13.84 -0.69
C LEU A 120 -12.11 -15.17 -0.54
N ALA A 121 -11.24 -15.53 -1.48
CA ALA A 121 -10.54 -16.80 -1.52
C ALA A 121 -9.09 -16.64 -1.99
N ILE A 122 -8.32 -15.80 -1.28
CA ILE A 122 -6.97 -15.34 -1.66
C ILE A 122 -6.02 -16.49 -2.01
N CYS A 123 -6.07 -17.59 -1.24
CA CYS A 123 -5.20 -18.76 -1.43
C CYS A 123 -5.77 -19.86 -2.33
N ASN A 124 -6.84 -19.58 -3.07
CA ASN A 124 -7.46 -20.53 -3.98
C ASN A 124 -7.46 -19.96 -5.40
N LYS A 125 -7.19 -20.83 -6.38
CA LYS A 125 -7.26 -20.44 -7.79
C LYS A 125 -8.70 -20.09 -8.15
N THR A 126 -8.91 -18.94 -8.80
CA THR A 126 -10.21 -18.58 -9.36
C THR A 126 -10.48 -19.29 -10.68
N SER A 127 -11.75 -19.52 -11.02
CA SER A 127 -12.18 -19.92 -12.36
C SER A 127 -12.50 -18.73 -13.27
N ASP A 128 -12.61 -17.53 -12.69
CA ASP A 128 -12.90 -16.29 -13.43
C ASP A 128 -11.64 -15.76 -14.11
N MET A 129 -11.62 -15.77 -15.45
CA MET A 129 -10.50 -15.33 -16.30
C MET A 129 -9.11 -15.70 -15.71
N PRO A 130 -8.82 -17.00 -15.54
CA PRO A 130 -7.68 -17.44 -14.74
C PRO A 130 -6.34 -17.24 -15.47
N PHE A 131 -5.30 -16.95 -14.69
CA PHE A 131 -3.90 -17.12 -15.12
C PHE A 131 -3.11 -17.90 -14.07
N ALA A 132 -2.06 -18.61 -14.50
CA ALA A 132 -1.13 -19.30 -13.62
C ALA A 132 0.23 -19.45 -14.32
N SER A 133 1.32 -19.11 -13.63
CA SER A 133 2.68 -19.30 -14.13
C SER A 133 3.19 -20.74 -14.06
N GLY A 134 2.55 -21.57 -13.23
CA GLY A 134 3.16 -22.81 -12.71
C GLY A 134 4.27 -22.53 -11.69
N VAL A 135 4.90 -23.58 -11.16
CA VAL A 135 6.06 -23.45 -10.26
C VAL A 135 7.29 -23.12 -11.08
N GLN A 136 7.91 -21.98 -10.78
CA GLN A 136 9.03 -21.42 -11.51
C GLN A 136 10.19 -21.10 -10.57
N ASN A 137 11.35 -20.83 -11.16
CA ASN A 137 12.61 -20.60 -10.46
C ASN A 137 13.18 -19.20 -10.76
N LYS A 138 14.27 -18.84 -10.06
CA LYS A 138 14.96 -17.57 -10.22
C LYS A 138 15.24 -17.26 -11.70
N SER A 139 15.13 -15.99 -12.07
CA SER A 139 15.27 -15.43 -13.43
C SER A 139 14.14 -15.76 -14.40
N PHE A 140 13.10 -16.50 -14.00
CA PHE A 140 11.89 -16.61 -14.79
C PHE A 140 11.11 -15.28 -14.82
N VAL A 141 10.45 -15.00 -15.94
CA VAL A 141 9.57 -13.84 -16.11
C VAL A 141 8.22 -14.31 -16.62
N PHE A 142 7.15 -13.84 -15.98
CA PHE A 142 5.77 -14.08 -16.37
C PHE A 142 5.08 -12.73 -16.55
N THR A 143 4.40 -12.52 -17.67
CA THR A 143 3.71 -11.25 -17.94
C THR A 143 2.20 -11.45 -17.97
N GLN A 144 1.46 -10.46 -17.47
CA GLN A 144 0.00 -10.41 -17.55
C GLN A 144 -0.44 -9.03 -18.05
N LYS A 145 -1.32 -8.99 -19.04
CA LYS A 145 -1.89 -7.73 -19.54
C LYS A 145 -3.09 -7.32 -18.68
N VAL A 146 -3.16 -6.04 -18.33
CA VAL A 146 -4.28 -5.47 -17.60
C VAL A 146 -5.42 -5.21 -18.58
N ASN A 147 -6.50 -5.96 -18.43
CA ASN A 147 -7.68 -5.88 -19.32
C ASN A 147 -8.83 -5.07 -18.72
N ASP A 148 -8.84 -4.90 -17.39
CA ASP A 148 -9.80 -4.10 -16.64
C ASP A 148 -9.13 -3.53 -15.38
N THR A 149 -9.80 -2.59 -14.70
CA THR A 149 -9.28 -1.95 -13.47
C THR A 149 -9.90 -2.52 -12.20
N ASN A 150 -10.57 -3.68 -12.26
CA ASN A 150 -11.11 -4.31 -11.05
C ASN A 150 -9.99 -4.86 -10.18
N ALA A 151 -10.23 -4.92 -8.87
CA ALA A 151 -9.29 -5.52 -7.93
C ALA A 151 -9.04 -6.99 -8.30
N THR A 152 -7.78 -7.31 -8.59
CA THR A 152 -7.37 -8.67 -8.97
C THR A 152 -6.39 -9.21 -7.94
N PHE A 153 -6.75 -10.28 -7.27
CA PHE A 153 -5.88 -10.97 -6.32
C PHE A 153 -5.08 -12.06 -7.02
N TYR A 154 -3.86 -12.29 -6.56
CA TYR A 154 -3.02 -13.40 -6.99
C TYR A 154 -2.19 -13.92 -5.82
N TYR A 155 -1.78 -15.18 -5.88
CA TYR A 155 -1.09 -15.85 -4.78
C TYR A 155 -0.05 -16.85 -5.26
N CYS A 156 0.85 -17.22 -4.34
CA CYS A 156 1.75 -18.34 -4.54
C CYS A 156 1.09 -19.64 -4.09
N GLY A 157 0.89 -20.58 -5.02
CA GLY A 157 0.26 -21.88 -4.80
C GLY A 157 1.20 -22.97 -4.31
N VAL A 158 2.46 -22.66 -3.98
CA VAL A 158 3.33 -23.61 -3.29
C VAL A 158 2.79 -23.82 -1.86
N PRO A 159 2.66 -25.08 -1.39
CA PRO A 159 2.06 -25.37 -0.09
C PRO A 159 2.65 -24.53 1.05
N GLY A 160 1.78 -23.84 1.79
CA GLY A 160 2.15 -23.02 2.95
C GLY A 160 2.68 -21.61 2.61
N HIS A 161 2.94 -21.27 1.34
CA HIS A 161 3.46 -19.94 0.99
C HIS A 161 2.38 -18.86 1.12
N CYS A 162 1.19 -19.08 0.54
CA CYS A 162 0.10 -18.11 0.65
C CYS A 162 -0.39 -17.92 2.10
N GLN A 163 -0.44 -19.00 2.89
CA GLN A 163 -0.82 -18.96 4.30
C GLN A 163 0.20 -18.23 5.18
N LYS A 164 1.38 -17.93 4.65
CA LYS A 164 2.39 -17.05 5.26
C LYS A 164 2.39 -15.63 4.67
N GLY A 165 1.34 -15.29 3.93
CA GLY A 165 1.14 -13.96 3.35
C GLY A 165 1.65 -13.77 1.93
N MET A 166 2.04 -14.83 1.20
CA MET A 166 2.50 -14.68 -0.19
C MET A 166 1.35 -14.52 -1.19
N PHE A 167 0.73 -13.34 -1.18
CA PHE A 167 -0.29 -12.89 -2.12
C PHE A 167 -0.08 -11.42 -2.50
N GLY A 168 -0.68 -10.99 -3.60
CA GLY A 168 -0.66 -9.62 -4.07
C GLY A 168 -1.98 -9.22 -4.71
N ILE A 169 -2.10 -7.92 -5.00
CA ILE A 169 -3.32 -7.27 -5.46
C ILE A 169 -2.97 -6.29 -6.58
N LEU A 170 -3.66 -6.39 -7.70
CA LEU A 170 -3.71 -5.34 -8.71
C LEU A 170 -4.96 -4.51 -8.45
N ASN A 171 -4.84 -3.19 -8.55
CA ASN A 171 -5.90 -2.21 -8.33
C ASN A 171 -6.64 -2.42 -7.01
N PRO A 172 -5.94 -2.39 -5.85
CA PRO A 172 -6.61 -2.50 -4.55
C PRO A 172 -7.64 -1.38 -4.39
N PRO A 173 -8.81 -1.65 -3.78
CA PRO A 173 -9.76 -0.60 -3.43
C PRO A 173 -9.11 0.37 -2.42
N ASN A 174 -9.47 1.64 -2.52
CA ASN A 174 -9.05 2.66 -1.56
C ASN A 174 -10.20 2.98 -0.61
N ALA A 175 -9.89 3.04 0.68
CA ALA A 175 -10.85 3.38 1.70
C ALA A 175 -11.25 4.86 1.58
N LEU A 176 -12.53 5.16 1.83
CA LEU A 176 -12.98 6.54 1.95
C LEU A 176 -12.23 7.25 3.08
N MET A 177 -12.00 8.55 2.92
CA MET A 177 -11.38 9.37 3.97
C MET A 177 -12.15 9.23 5.29
N GLY A 178 -11.44 8.92 6.37
CA GLY A 178 -12.04 8.70 7.70
C GLY A 178 -12.62 7.30 7.94
N SER A 179 -12.55 6.39 6.96
CA SER A 179 -12.94 4.98 7.15
C SER A 179 -12.08 4.28 8.21
N ASN A 180 -12.72 3.45 9.03
CA ASN A 180 -12.04 2.57 9.98
C ASN A 180 -11.50 1.28 9.33
N ALA A 181 -11.80 1.04 8.05
CA ALA A 181 -11.39 -0.14 7.30
C ALA A 181 -10.10 0.04 6.49
N SER A 182 -9.50 1.23 6.51
CA SER A 182 -8.20 1.45 5.88
C SER A 182 -7.07 0.72 6.61
N VAL A 183 -6.02 0.37 5.90
CA VAL A 183 -4.78 -0.16 6.51
C VAL A 183 -4.27 0.75 7.63
N SER A 184 -4.25 2.07 7.44
CA SER A 184 -3.79 3.02 8.46
C SER A 184 -4.66 3.02 9.72
N SER A 185 -5.97 2.83 9.57
CA SER A 185 -6.91 2.75 10.70
C SER A 185 -6.83 1.40 11.41
N MET A 186 -6.64 0.31 10.65
CA MET A 186 -6.73 -1.05 11.16
C MET A 186 -5.42 -1.57 11.76
N MET A 187 -4.28 -1.09 11.26
CA MET A 187 -2.94 -1.47 11.74
C MET A 187 -2.75 -1.25 13.26
N PRO A 188 -3.01 -0.06 13.85
CA PRO A 188 -2.87 0.13 15.29
C PRO A 188 -3.85 -0.71 16.12
N VAL A 189 -5.06 -0.95 15.61
CA VAL A 189 -6.07 -1.81 16.27
C VAL A 189 -5.61 -3.26 16.30
N MET A 190 -5.02 -3.76 15.22
CA MET A 190 -4.47 -5.12 15.18
C MET A 190 -3.22 -5.24 16.05
N ALA A 191 -2.38 -4.20 16.10
CA ALA A 191 -1.20 -4.15 16.96
C ALA A 191 -1.57 -4.22 18.45
N SER A 192 -2.60 -3.51 18.90
CA SER A 192 -3.01 -3.53 20.31
C SER A 192 -3.50 -4.91 20.79
N ASN A 193 -3.90 -5.79 19.87
CA ASN A 193 -4.35 -7.14 20.16
C ASN A 193 -3.27 -8.22 19.97
N SER A 194 -2.06 -7.87 19.54
CA SER A 194 -0.99 -8.84 19.26
C SER A 194 0.41 -8.25 19.49
N SER A 195 1.19 -8.87 20.39
CA SER A 195 2.58 -8.49 20.64
C SER A 195 3.47 -8.66 19.40
N ASN A 196 3.22 -9.69 18.60
CA ASN A 196 3.90 -9.91 17.32
C ASN A 196 3.61 -8.76 16.34
N MET A 197 2.35 -8.35 16.22
CA MET A 197 1.96 -7.22 15.36
C MET A 197 2.55 -5.91 15.88
N THR A 198 2.54 -5.70 17.20
CA THR A 198 3.21 -4.54 17.83
C THR A 198 4.70 -4.49 17.45
N ALA A 199 5.43 -5.60 17.57
CA ALA A 199 6.85 -5.66 17.22
C ALA A 199 7.10 -5.31 15.74
N MET A 200 6.28 -5.86 14.82
CA MET A 200 6.38 -5.57 13.40
C MET A 200 6.07 -4.09 13.07
N VAL A 201 5.04 -3.51 13.70
CA VAL A 201 4.70 -2.09 13.53
C VAL A 201 5.81 -1.19 14.05
N GLN A 202 6.35 -1.45 15.26
CA GLN A 202 7.43 -0.66 15.84
C GLN A 202 8.71 -0.74 14.99
N TYR A 203 9.07 -1.94 14.52
CA TYR A 203 10.20 -2.10 13.61
C TYR A 203 9.98 -1.34 12.30
N THR A 204 8.78 -1.44 11.70
CA THR A 204 8.45 -0.72 10.47
C THR A 204 8.59 0.79 10.68
N GLN A 205 8.01 1.33 11.75
CA GLN A 205 8.12 2.75 12.10
C GLN A 205 9.57 3.20 12.28
N MET A 206 10.38 2.38 12.95
CA MET A 206 11.81 2.64 13.17
C MET A 206 12.57 2.71 11.84
N VAL A 207 12.41 1.72 10.96
CA VAL A 207 13.18 1.69 9.70
C VAL A 207 12.68 2.70 8.67
N THR A 208 11.42 3.14 8.77
CA THR A 208 10.87 4.19 7.89
C THR A 208 10.93 5.60 8.49
N ALA A 209 11.57 5.79 9.66
CA ALA A 209 11.53 7.06 10.39
C ALA A 209 12.03 8.27 9.57
N ASN A 210 12.99 8.04 8.66
CA ASN A 210 13.56 9.06 7.78
C ASN A 210 12.97 9.05 6.36
N ASN A 211 11.92 8.26 6.12
CA ASN A 211 11.25 8.16 4.82
C ASN A 211 9.73 8.06 5.03
N THR A 212 9.10 9.22 5.23
CA THR A 212 7.65 9.33 5.49
C THR A 212 6.81 8.73 4.37
N MET A 213 7.29 8.81 3.11
CA MET A 213 6.56 8.26 1.97
C MET A 213 6.52 6.74 2.03
N ALA A 214 7.67 6.10 2.27
CA ALA A 214 7.72 4.67 2.53
C ALA A 214 6.91 4.30 3.77
N GLY A 215 7.00 5.08 4.86
CA GLY A 215 6.27 4.84 6.11
C GLY A 215 4.74 4.90 5.97
N ASN A 216 4.23 5.68 5.02
CA ASN A 216 2.80 5.84 4.78
C ASN A 216 2.27 4.99 3.60
N TRP A 217 3.16 4.36 2.83
CA TRP A 217 2.78 3.63 1.62
C TRP A 217 1.71 2.57 1.90
N GLY A 218 0.71 2.48 1.01
CA GLY A 218 -0.41 1.55 1.11
C GLY A 218 -1.39 1.81 2.28
N GLY A 219 -1.26 2.91 3.01
CA GLY A 219 -2.09 3.19 4.18
C GLY A 219 -3.58 3.40 3.89
N ASN A 220 -3.93 3.77 2.66
CA ASN A 220 -5.30 4.02 2.22
C ASN A 220 -5.99 2.78 1.62
N ILE A 221 -5.30 1.65 1.47
CA ILE A 221 -5.89 0.40 0.96
C ILE A 221 -7.07 0.02 1.86
N ASP A 222 -8.23 -0.22 1.25
CA ASP A 222 -9.43 -0.70 1.94
C ASP A 222 -9.33 -2.19 2.19
N MET A 223 -9.61 -2.60 3.42
CA MET A 223 -9.64 -3.98 3.85
C MET A 223 -11.06 -4.50 4.06
N SER A 224 -12.10 -3.67 3.88
CA SER A 224 -13.50 -4.01 4.19
C SER A 224 -14.05 -5.19 3.38
N GLY A 225 -13.59 -5.37 2.14
CA GLY A 225 -13.99 -6.49 1.27
C GLY A 225 -13.27 -7.80 1.56
N MET A 226 -12.16 -7.76 2.32
CA MET A 226 -11.35 -8.95 2.60
C MET A 226 -11.88 -9.74 3.81
N PRO A 227 -11.72 -11.08 3.84
CA PRO A 227 -12.02 -11.88 5.02
C PRO A 227 -11.18 -11.44 6.23
N PRO A 228 -11.74 -11.39 7.46
CA PRO A 228 -10.99 -10.99 8.65
C PRO A 228 -9.73 -11.83 8.93
N SER A 229 -9.74 -13.10 8.54
CA SER A 229 -8.56 -13.99 8.63
C SER A 229 -7.38 -13.55 7.76
N SER A 230 -7.61 -12.65 6.80
CA SER A 230 -6.60 -12.16 5.87
C SER A 230 -5.98 -10.82 6.30
N TYR A 231 -6.57 -10.14 7.28
CA TYR A 231 -6.16 -8.80 7.68
C TYR A 231 -4.72 -8.75 8.18
N GLN A 232 -4.30 -9.74 8.98
CA GLN A 232 -2.92 -9.81 9.46
C GLN A 232 -1.94 -9.87 8.27
N TYR A 233 -2.18 -10.74 7.29
CA TYR A 233 -1.28 -10.91 6.15
C TYR A 233 -1.26 -9.69 5.24
N MET A 234 -2.38 -8.99 5.09
CA MET A 234 -2.43 -7.69 4.41
C MET A 234 -1.51 -6.68 5.09
N LEU A 235 -1.64 -6.50 6.41
CA LEU A 235 -0.81 -5.57 7.17
C LEU A 235 0.67 -5.94 7.12
N GLU A 236 1.00 -7.22 7.19
CA GLU A 236 2.38 -7.69 7.03
C GLU A 236 2.95 -7.39 5.64
N ASN A 237 2.17 -7.55 4.58
CA ASN A 237 2.62 -7.22 3.22
C ASN A 237 2.84 -5.71 3.04
N VAL A 238 1.96 -4.89 3.62
CA VAL A 238 2.16 -3.44 3.66
C VAL A 238 3.45 -3.13 4.39
N MET A 239 3.61 -3.58 5.64
CA MET A 239 4.80 -3.32 6.46
C MET A 239 6.09 -3.77 5.76
N TYR A 240 6.12 -4.99 5.20
CA TYR A 240 7.26 -5.48 4.45
C TYR A 240 7.59 -4.58 3.26
N THR A 241 6.58 -4.17 2.48
CA THR A 241 6.79 -3.25 1.35
C THR A 241 7.32 -1.90 1.84
N ARG A 242 6.80 -1.35 2.94
CA ARG A 242 7.33 -0.12 3.55
C ARG A 242 8.81 -0.24 3.92
N THR A 243 9.22 -1.35 4.52
CA THR A 243 10.62 -1.60 4.87
C THR A 243 11.51 -1.74 3.63
N PHE A 244 11.00 -2.37 2.57
CA PHE A 244 11.70 -2.49 1.29
C PHE A 244 11.88 -1.12 0.63
N LEU A 245 10.83 -0.30 0.60
CA LEU A 245 10.89 1.05 0.02
C LEU A 245 11.77 2.00 0.82
N ALA A 246 11.82 1.88 2.15
CA ALA A 246 12.74 2.65 2.97
C ALA A 246 14.21 2.27 2.73
N ALA A 247 14.48 1.00 2.44
CA ALA A 247 15.81 0.51 2.10
C ALA A 247 16.24 0.84 0.67
N ASN A 248 15.28 1.11 -0.23
CA ASN A 248 15.50 1.41 -1.64
C ASN A 248 14.70 2.66 -2.04
N PRO A 249 15.01 3.84 -1.50
CA PRO A 249 14.20 5.05 -1.75
C PRO A 249 14.15 5.46 -3.22
N GLU A 250 15.10 5.03 -4.05
CA GLU A 250 15.17 5.29 -5.50
C GLU A 250 14.04 4.61 -6.30
N VAL A 251 13.37 3.60 -5.72
CA VAL A 251 12.27 2.89 -6.36
C VAL A 251 10.90 3.45 -5.99
N LEU A 252 10.85 4.53 -5.20
CA LEU A 252 9.63 5.18 -4.77
C LEU A 252 9.58 6.59 -5.36
N SER A 253 8.62 6.83 -6.26
CA SER A 253 8.40 8.15 -6.82
C SER A 253 7.83 9.11 -5.77
N ALA A 254 7.94 10.41 -6.01
CA ALA A 254 7.36 11.45 -5.14
C ALA A 254 5.83 11.35 -5.00
N ASP A 255 5.15 10.64 -5.90
CA ASP A 255 3.70 10.41 -5.86
C ASP A 255 3.34 9.09 -5.14
N GLY A 256 4.33 8.41 -4.55
CA GLY A 256 4.13 7.15 -3.83
C GLY A 256 3.99 5.92 -4.74
N VAL A 257 4.28 6.06 -6.05
CA VAL A 257 4.27 4.96 -7.01
C VAL A 257 5.60 4.21 -6.92
N VAL A 258 5.53 2.88 -6.88
CA VAL A 258 6.73 2.02 -6.86
C VAL A 258 7.16 1.76 -8.30
N ASP A 259 8.37 2.19 -8.64
CA ASP A 259 8.99 1.98 -9.95
C ASP A 259 10.28 1.17 -9.79
N LEU A 260 10.24 -0.09 -10.23
CA LEU A 260 11.39 -1.00 -10.19
C LEU A 260 12.17 -1.04 -11.51
N SER A 261 11.81 -0.22 -12.51
CA SER A 261 12.55 -0.15 -13.78
C SER A 261 13.99 0.37 -13.58
N SER A 262 14.20 1.19 -12.55
CA SER A 262 15.48 1.77 -12.14
C SER A 262 16.32 0.86 -11.24
N ALA A 263 15.76 -0.25 -10.72
CA ALA A 263 16.42 -1.19 -9.82
C ALA A 263 17.66 -1.91 -10.42
N GLY A 264 17.94 -1.71 -11.71
CA GLY A 264 19.13 -2.24 -12.38
C GLY A 264 20.40 -1.40 -12.19
N ALA A 265 20.31 -0.16 -11.68
CA ALA A 265 21.46 0.73 -11.49
C ALA A 265 22.15 0.58 -10.12
N THR A 266 21.40 0.18 -9.10
CA THR A 266 21.86 -0.09 -7.74
C THR A 266 21.32 -1.44 -7.27
N PRO A 267 22.15 -2.33 -6.69
CA PRO A 267 21.64 -3.57 -6.13
C PRO A 267 20.59 -3.29 -5.04
N LEU A 268 19.38 -3.82 -5.21
CA LEU A 268 18.31 -3.68 -4.23
C LEU A 268 18.69 -4.31 -2.88
N ILE A 269 18.49 -3.56 -1.80
CA ILE A 269 18.56 -4.05 -0.44
C ILE A 269 17.26 -4.80 -0.14
N VAL A 270 17.36 -6.09 0.13
CA VAL A 270 16.20 -6.94 0.46
C VAL A 270 16.16 -7.17 1.98
N PRO A 271 15.19 -6.60 2.72
CA PRO A 271 15.01 -6.89 4.13
C PRO A 271 14.64 -8.35 4.36
N ASN A 272 14.89 -8.85 5.58
CA ASN A 272 14.29 -10.09 6.02
C ASN A 272 12.76 -9.98 6.02
N ASP A 273 12.05 -11.10 5.91
CA ASP A 273 10.59 -11.11 6.03
C ASP A 273 10.18 -10.46 7.37
N ILE A 274 9.14 -9.62 7.34
CA ILE A 274 8.70 -8.86 8.51
C ILE A 274 8.35 -9.77 9.70
N THR A 275 7.92 -11.00 9.42
CA THR A 275 7.61 -12.01 10.45
C THR A 275 8.83 -12.46 11.25
N ALA A 276 10.05 -12.32 10.72
CA ALA A 276 11.28 -12.62 11.44
C ALA A 276 11.54 -11.65 12.61
N VAL A 277 10.97 -10.44 12.56
CA VAL A 277 11.05 -9.48 13.67
C VAL A 277 10.26 -10.00 14.87
N ALA A 278 9.05 -10.52 14.64
CA ALA A 278 8.20 -11.06 15.68
C ALA A 278 8.84 -12.27 16.41
N THR A 279 9.55 -13.13 15.68
CA THR A 279 10.26 -14.28 16.27
C THR A 279 11.45 -13.90 17.14
N ASN A 280 12.06 -12.74 16.91
CA ASN A 280 13.17 -12.25 17.73
C ASN A 280 12.67 -11.54 19.00
N SER A 281 11.45 -10.99 19.00
CA SER A 281 10.82 -10.37 20.16
C SER A 281 10.33 -11.38 21.20
N SER A 282 10.03 -12.63 20.79
CA SER A 282 9.65 -13.70 21.72
C SER A 282 10.84 -14.34 22.45
N THR A 283 12.07 -14.15 21.97
CA THR A 283 13.30 -14.55 22.66
C THR A 283 13.83 -13.53 23.66
N SER A 284 13.32 -12.30 23.68
CA SER A 284 13.76 -11.27 24.63
C SER A 284 12.93 -11.18 25.92
N SER A 285 11.98 -12.11 26.14
CA SER A 285 11.20 -12.22 27.38
C SER A 285 11.74 -13.26 28.38
N GLY A 286 12.91 -13.86 28.10
CA GLY A 286 13.63 -14.71 29.05
C GLY A 286 14.55 -13.89 29.96
N TYR A 287 14.03 -13.40 31.08
CA TYR A 287 14.87 -12.93 32.19
C TYR A 287 15.70 -14.12 32.71
N PRO A 288 17.05 -14.03 32.83
CA PRO A 288 17.79 -15.08 33.52
C PRO A 288 17.44 -14.98 35.00
N THR A 289 16.73 -15.98 35.53
CA THR A 289 16.63 -16.18 36.97
C THR A 289 18.02 -16.51 37.49
N SER A 290 18.64 -15.57 38.21
CA SER A 290 19.93 -15.80 38.85
C SER A 290 19.79 -16.92 39.88
N GLY A 291 20.36 -18.08 39.59
CA GLY A 291 20.60 -19.11 40.59
C GLY A 291 21.53 -18.54 41.67
N SER A 292 21.07 -18.59 42.92
CA SER A 292 21.88 -18.28 44.10
C SER A 292 23.09 -19.23 44.19
N PRO A 293 24.33 -18.75 44.41
CA PRO A 293 25.41 -19.62 44.79
C PRO A 293 25.40 -19.82 46.32
N THR A 294 25.38 -21.08 46.73
CA THR A 294 25.57 -21.51 48.11
C THR A 294 27.03 -21.30 48.53
N ALA A 295 27.22 -20.78 49.74
CA ALA A 295 28.52 -20.46 50.31
C ALA A 295 29.42 -21.70 50.51
N GLY A 296 30.68 -21.59 50.08
CA GLY A 296 31.78 -22.49 50.43
C GLY A 296 32.98 -21.67 50.86
N ALA A 297 33.34 -21.76 52.14
CA ALA A 297 34.45 -21.06 52.76
C ALA A 297 35.81 -21.62 52.30
N THR A 298 36.79 -20.74 52.07
CA THR A 298 38.18 -20.94 52.53
C THR A 298 38.99 -19.63 52.42
N SER A 299 39.87 -19.46 53.40
CA SER A 299 40.69 -18.32 53.76
C SER A 299 41.96 -18.10 52.92
N SER A 300 42.44 -16.84 52.93
CA SER A 300 43.85 -16.41 53.15
C SER A 300 44.38 -15.44 52.09
N GLY A 301 44.89 -14.28 52.52
CA GLY A 301 45.74 -13.43 51.68
C GLY A 301 45.69 -11.94 52.01
N VAL A 302 46.53 -11.52 52.94
CA VAL A 302 46.74 -10.15 53.45
C VAL A 302 47.33 -9.21 52.38
N SER A 303 46.90 -7.94 52.33
CA SER A 303 47.76 -6.74 52.47
C SER A 303 47.00 -5.42 52.27
N SER A 304 47.31 -4.50 53.19
CA SER A 304 46.65 -3.24 53.50
C SER A 304 47.22 -2.05 52.72
N SER A 305 46.43 -0.99 52.51
CA SER A 305 46.85 0.43 52.63
C SER A 305 45.64 1.39 52.53
N SER A 306 45.43 2.14 53.62
CA SER A 306 44.49 3.26 53.89
C SER A 306 44.92 4.57 53.16
N ILE A 307 44.18 5.69 52.98
CA ILE A 307 43.28 6.55 53.81
C ILE A 307 42.55 7.59 52.84
N PRO A 308 41.81 8.65 53.29
CA PRO A 308 40.41 8.79 53.75
C PRO A 308 39.42 9.54 52.79
N SER A 309 38.13 9.55 53.19
CA SER A 309 36.96 10.28 52.66
C SER A 309 37.00 11.82 52.81
N PRO A 310 36.01 12.58 52.27
CA PRO A 310 34.77 12.81 53.02
C PRO A 310 33.46 12.74 52.19
N ALA A 311 32.34 12.73 52.93
CA ALA A 311 30.98 12.44 52.52
C ALA A 311 30.21 13.62 51.90
N SER A 312 29.16 13.33 51.12
CA SER A 312 27.92 14.12 51.09
C SER A 312 26.67 13.26 50.76
N THR A 313 25.87 13.11 51.81
CA THR A 313 24.41 13.03 52.00
C THR A 313 23.43 13.11 50.81
N GLY A 314 22.51 12.12 50.76
CA GLY A 314 21.04 12.25 50.60
C GLY A 314 20.47 12.73 49.25
N GLY A 315 19.36 12.22 48.72
CA GLY A 315 18.36 11.28 49.21
C GLY A 315 17.32 11.05 48.11
N ALA A 316 16.75 9.84 48.09
CA ALA A 316 15.73 9.39 47.15
C ALA A 316 14.39 10.14 47.32
N ARG A 317 13.69 10.37 46.19
CA ARG A 317 12.27 10.73 46.19
C ARG A 317 11.54 9.91 45.14
N SER A 318 10.67 9.01 45.61
CA SER A 318 9.62 8.38 44.82
C SER A 318 8.43 9.32 44.69
N LEU A 319 7.83 9.38 43.50
CA LEU A 319 6.47 9.84 43.23
C LEU A 319 5.89 8.73 42.33
N GLY A 320 4.77 8.07 42.59
CA GLY A 320 3.56 8.46 43.32
C GLY A 320 2.40 8.30 42.33
N SER A 321 1.83 7.10 42.27
CA SER A 321 0.73 6.71 41.38
C SER A 321 -0.57 7.41 41.76
N SER A 322 -1.32 7.93 40.77
CA SER A 322 -2.63 8.55 40.98
C SER A 322 -3.75 7.66 40.43
N SER A 323 -4.57 7.14 41.33
CA SER A 323 -5.84 6.46 41.04
C SER A 323 -6.96 7.49 41.07
N ILE A 324 -7.70 7.66 39.96
CA ILE A 324 -8.88 8.53 39.89
C ILE A 324 -10.12 7.70 40.28
N LEU A 325 -10.78 8.10 41.37
CA LEU A 325 -12.10 7.61 41.79
C LEU A 325 -13.18 8.43 41.07
N VAL A 326 -14.09 7.74 40.38
CA VAL A 326 -15.32 8.31 39.81
C VAL A 326 -16.46 8.03 40.80
N SER A 327 -17.02 9.10 41.37
CA SER A 327 -18.19 9.06 42.24
C SER A 327 -19.48 9.07 41.39
N VAL A 328 -20.29 8.02 41.52
CA VAL A 328 -21.64 7.94 40.94
C VAL A 328 -22.63 8.53 41.96
N VAL A 329 -23.33 9.60 41.56
CA VAL A 329 -24.48 10.14 42.31
C VAL A 329 -25.76 9.63 41.66
N VAL A 330 -26.51 8.82 42.40
CA VAL A 330 -27.87 8.39 42.06
C VAL A 330 -28.85 9.42 42.60
N ALA A 331 -29.60 10.07 41.71
CA ALA A 331 -30.76 10.89 42.06
C ALA A 331 -32.01 10.26 41.44
N SER A 332 -32.77 9.57 42.27
CA SER A 332 -34.12 9.07 42.01
C SER A 332 -35.14 10.20 42.21
N LEU A 333 -35.87 10.55 41.14
CA LEU A 333 -37.08 11.37 41.24
C LEU A 333 -38.29 10.51 40.87
N ALA A 334 -39.15 10.33 41.86
CA ALA A 334 -40.47 9.72 41.75
C ALA A 334 -41.43 10.66 41.03
N PHE A 335 -42.29 10.10 40.18
CA PHE A 335 -43.55 10.71 39.78
C PHE A 335 -44.68 9.79 40.24
N VAL A 336 -45.57 10.34 41.06
CA VAL A 336 -46.85 9.79 41.47
C VAL A 336 -47.93 10.76 40.96
N LEU A 337 -49.05 10.16 40.53
CA LEU A 337 -50.27 10.69 39.89
C LEU A 337 -50.26 10.70 38.37
#